data_AF-A0ABD0KJI1-F1
#
_entry.id   AF-A0ABD0KJI1-F1
#
_cell.length_a   1.000
_cell.length_b   1.000
_cell.length_c   1.000
_cell.angle_alpha   90.00
_cell.angle_beta   90.00
_cell.angle_gamma   90.00
#
_symmetry.space_group_name_H-M   'P 1'
#
loop_
_entity.id
_entity.type
_entity.pdbx_description
1 polymer ?
#
loop_
_entity_poly.entity_id
_entity_poly.type
_entity_poly.pdbx_seq_one_letter_code
_entity_poly.pdbx_strand_id
1 'polypeptide(L)'
;MPSMFGLVFLVAVYIFVRVEKVDVAVIEVGLGGQFDPNQHHTAASGTDKTRLPGRAQIMKKGNVTYTWTVAHTTDSMEQCAKWFQDEAKKECSTIRGNVVRALVFCMTKPRLAAPHLQYLKDCGFRVAAFCPCVISTSAREHFIDHISLSYDRAEANQRAAEQMKDWETVVSALPAGQPNVCNGYVSADPPCLSASFPSTVSALWWASLGKNASLEALARADLGIDGGGVGTGGVEVPDVDAVHVQVLVTGSMLMVGRAIKLLDARE
;
A
#
# COMPACT_ATOMS: atom_id res chain seq x y z
N MET A 1 10.17 25.13 -21.17
CA MET A 1 10.44 24.05 -22.15
C MET A 1 9.55 22.86 -21.80
N PRO A 2 8.94 22.15 -22.76
CA PRO A 2 8.20 20.91 -22.47
C PRO A 2 9.13 19.90 -21.79
N SER A 3 8.61 19.11 -20.86
CA SER A 3 9.37 17.99 -20.31
C SER A 3 9.73 17.01 -21.43
N MET A 4 10.90 16.37 -21.35
CA MET A 4 11.33 15.35 -22.33
C MET A 4 10.23 14.30 -22.53
N PHE A 5 9.55 13.90 -21.46
CA PHE A 5 8.41 12.98 -21.51
C PHE A 5 7.26 13.52 -22.39
N GLY A 6 6.84 14.77 -22.18
CA GLY A 6 5.75 15.35 -22.96
C GLY A 6 6.06 15.44 -24.45
N LEU A 7 7.30 15.77 -24.80
CA LEU A 7 7.77 15.78 -26.19
C LEU A 7 7.72 14.37 -26.81
N VAL A 8 8.29 13.37 -26.13
CA VAL A 8 8.34 11.98 -26.62
C VAL A 8 6.93 11.38 -26.73
N PHE A 9 6.05 11.65 -25.76
CA PHE A 9 4.67 11.20 -25.79
C PHE A 9 3.90 11.79 -26.99
N LEU A 10 4.03 13.09 -27.24
CA LEU A 10 3.39 13.74 -28.38
C LEU A 10 3.94 13.21 -29.71
N VAL A 11 5.24 12.94 -29.81
CA VAL A 11 5.85 12.30 -30.98
C VAL A 11 5.28 10.89 -31.17
N ALA A 12 5.13 10.10 -30.11
CA ALA A 12 4.54 8.76 -30.18
C ALA A 12 3.08 8.81 -30.67
N VAL A 13 2.26 9.70 -30.10
CA VAL A 13 0.86 9.90 -30.54
C VAL A 13 0.81 10.39 -31.99
N TYR A 14 1.69 11.29 -32.39
CA TYR A 14 1.79 11.76 -33.77
C TYR A 14 2.10 10.61 -34.73
N ILE A 15 3.08 9.76 -34.41
CA ILE A 15 3.44 8.59 -35.21
C ILE A 15 2.26 7.63 -35.32
N PHE A 16 1.63 7.27 -34.19
CA PHE A 16 0.50 6.33 -34.18
C PHE A 16 -0.68 6.82 -35.01
N VAL A 17 -1.02 8.10 -34.92
CA VAL A 17 -2.17 8.67 -35.62
C VAL A 17 -1.86 8.97 -37.10
N ARG A 18 -0.69 9.56 -37.38
CA ARG A 18 -0.40 10.11 -38.72
C ARG A 18 0.39 9.18 -39.62
N VAL A 19 1.28 8.37 -39.05
CA VAL A 19 2.16 7.49 -39.81
C VAL A 19 1.58 6.08 -39.85
N GLU A 20 1.35 5.50 -38.67
CA GLU A 20 0.94 4.10 -38.53
C GLU A 20 -0.58 3.90 -38.69
N LYS A 21 -1.36 4.99 -38.67
CA LYS A 21 -2.83 4.98 -38.81
C LYS A 21 -3.49 3.96 -37.88
N VAL A 22 -3.05 3.94 -36.62
CA VAL A 22 -3.61 3.04 -35.60
C VAL A 22 -5.06 3.44 -35.32
N ASP A 23 -5.99 2.52 -35.58
CA ASP A 23 -7.43 2.75 -35.35
C ASP A 23 -7.79 2.76 -33.85
N VAL A 24 -7.11 1.92 -33.06
CA VAL A 24 -7.29 1.81 -31.60
C VAL A 24 -5.93 1.56 -30.94
N ALA A 25 -5.56 2.41 -29.99
CA ALA A 25 -4.35 2.25 -29.19
C ALA A 25 -4.71 2.13 -27.70
N VAL A 26 -4.20 1.10 -27.03
CA VAL A 26 -4.21 1.01 -25.57
C VAL A 26 -2.88 1.56 -25.07
N ILE A 27 -2.90 2.76 -24.50
CA ILE A 27 -1.70 3.46 -24.06
C ILE A 27 -1.65 3.40 -22.53
N GLU A 28 -0.69 2.62 -22.01
CA GLU A 28 -0.36 2.66 -20.60
C GLU A 28 0.45 3.93 -20.32
N VAL A 29 -0.20 4.93 -19.74
CA VAL A 29 0.50 6.11 -19.22
C VAL A 29 1.05 5.78 -17.84
N GLY A 30 2.38 5.60 -17.74
CA GLY A 30 3.06 5.62 -16.44
C GLY A 30 2.71 6.92 -15.72
N LEU A 31 2.19 6.81 -14.48
CA LEU A 31 1.72 7.90 -13.60
C LEU A 31 1.00 9.06 -14.33
N GLY A 32 -0.33 9.07 -14.26
CA GLY A 32 -1.20 10.21 -14.60
C GLY A 32 -0.53 11.56 -14.35
N GLY A 33 -0.58 12.40 -15.38
CA GLY A 33 0.17 13.66 -15.48
C GLY A 33 -0.26 14.75 -14.49
N GLN A 34 0.17 15.98 -14.78
CA GLN A 34 0.41 17.14 -13.89
C GLN A 34 -0.64 17.57 -12.84
N PHE A 35 -1.76 16.87 -12.69
CA PHE A 35 -2.69 16.94 -11.56
C PHE A 35 -3.24 15.54 -11.27
N ASP A 36 -2.49 14.63 -10.63
CA ASP A 36 -3.10 13.40 -10.07
C ASP A 36 -3.24 13.41 -8.54
N PRO A 37 -4.15 14.30 -8.04
CA PRO A 37 -5.06 14.06 -6.92
C PRO A 37 -6.43 13.54 -7.39
N ASN A 38 -6.58 13.01 -8.61
CA ASN A 38 -7.83 13.16 -9.36
C ASN A 38 -8.47 11.85 -9.82
N GLN A 39 -9.11 11.17 -8.87
CA GLN A 39 -10.48 10.71 -9.10
C GLN A 39 -11.53 11.59 -8.39
N HIS A 40 -11.24 12.87 -8.16
CA HIS A 40 -12.32 13.80 -7.85
C HIS A 40 -13.01 14.19 -9.17
N HIS A 41 -14.28 13.80 -9.30
CA HIS A 41 -15.23 14.02 -10.41
C HIS A 41 -15.30 12.94 -11.51
N THR A 42 -15.95 11.82 -11.19
CA THR A 42 -16.91 11.20 -12.13
C THR A 42 -18.07 12.17 -12.38
N ALA A 43 -17.91 13.10 -13.32
CA ALA A 43 -19.01 13.88 -13.88
C ALA A 43 -18.66 14.41 -15.28
N ALA A 44 -18.42 13.51 -16.22
CA ALA A 44 -18.68 13.77 -17.63
C ALA A 44 -19.25 12.47 -18.20
N SER A 45 -20.54 12.51 -18.52
CA SER A 45 -21.36 11.44 -19.07
C SER A 45 -20.61 10.60 -20.11
N GLY A 46 -20.14 9.40 -19.72
CA GLY A 46 -19.54 8.43 -20.65
C GLY A 46 -18.61 7.36 -20.07
N THR A 47 -18.05 7.52 -18.86
CA THR A 47 -16.96 6.65 -18.35
C THR A 47 -17.20 6.05 -16.95
N ASP A 48 -18.40 5.57 -16.66
CA ASP A 48 -18.73 4.96 -15.35
C ASP A 48 -18.12 3.56 -15.09
N LYS A 49 -17.29 3.04 -15.99
CA LYS A 49 -16.70 1.68 -15.86
C LYS A 49 -15.18 1.60 -15.90
N THR A 50 -14.47 2.71 -16.07
CA THR A 50 -13.00 2.70 -16.14
C THR A 50 -12.39 2.91 -14.75
N ARG A 51 -12.24 1.83 -13.99
CA ARG A 51 -11.38 1.79 -12.80
C ARG A 51 -9.98 1.37 -13.23
N LEU A 52 -8.96 2.15 -12.87
CA LEU A 52 -7.56 1.73 -13.01
C LEU A 52 -7.15 0.98 -11.73
N PRO A 53 -6.89 -0.34 -11.79
CA PRO A 53 -6.49 -1.10 -10.61
C PRO A 53 -5.25 -0.49 -9.96
N GLY A 54 -5.26 -0.37 -8.62
CA GLY A 54 -4.14 0.18 -7.85
C GLY A 54 -4.07 1.70 -7.73
N ARG A 55 -5.00 2.46 -8.34
CA ARG A 55 -5.14 3.91 -8.11
C ARG A 55 -6.41 4.22 -7.32
N ALA A 56 -6.25 4.69 -6.09
CA ALA A 56 -7.37 5.06 -5.22
C ALA A 56 -8.46 3.96 -5.16
N GLN A 57 -8.02 2.70 -5.14
CA GLN A 57 -8.92 1.55 -5.15
C GLN A 57 -9.28 1.18 -3.72
N ILE A 58 -10.54 0.82 -3.50
CA ILE A 58 -11.05 0.34 -2.21
C ILE A 58 -11.59 -1.07 -2.42
N MET A 59 -11.17 -2.00 -1.57
CA MET A 59 -11.62 -3.39 -1.54
C MET A 59 -12.01 -3.77 -0.12
N LYS A 60 -13.22 -4.30 0.06
CA LYS A 60 -13.73 -4.74 1.37
C LYS A 60 -13.68 -6.26 1.45
N LYS A 61 -13.11 -6.80 2.53
CA LYS A 61 -13.04 -8.23 2.83
C LYS A 61 -13.42 -8.44 4.28
N GLY A 62 -14.68 -8.79 4.54
CA GLY A 62 -15.23 -8.89 5.89
C GLY A 62 -15.08 -7.57 6.65
N ASN A 63 -14.43 -7.62 7.83
CA ASN A 63 -14.18 -6.47 8.70
C ASN A 63 -12.86 -5.74 8.39
N VAL A 64 -12.40 -5.82 7.14
CA VAL A 64 -11.18 -5.19 6.66
C VAL A 64 -11.45 -4.45 5.37
N THR A 65 -11.07 -3.17 5.33
CA THR A 65 -11.09 -2.36 4.11
C THR A 65 -9.65 -2.09 3.69
N TYR A 66 -9.27 -2.60 2.53
CA TYR A 66 -8.00 -2.31 1.89
C TYR A 66 -8.15 -1.14 0.93
N THR A 67 -7.31 -0.13 1.14
CA THR A 67 -7.19 1.04 0.26
C THR A 67 -5.83 1.00 -0.42
N TRP A 68 -5.81 1.16 -1.74
CA TRP A 68 -4.63 0.93 -2.56
C TRP A 68 -4.24 2.21 -3.29
N THR A 69 -3.00 2.62 -3.14
CA THR A 69 -2.43 3.75 -3.87
C THR A 69 -1.00 3.45 -4.29
N VAL A 70 -0.60 3.93 -5.46
CA VAL A 70 0.80 3.89 -5.87
C VAL A 70 1.36 5.30 -5.71
N ALA A 71 1.99 5.56 -4.56
CA ALA A 71 2.63 6.84 -4.27
C ALA A 71 4.11 6.63 -3.97
N HIS A 72 4.97 7.36 -4.67
CA HIS A 72 6.43 7.27 -4.54
C HIS A 72 7.16 8.57 -4.93
N THR A 73 6.42 9.68 -4.95
CA THR A 73 6.92 11.06 -5.00
C THR A 73 6.34 11.81 -3.81
N THR A 74 6.97 12.90 -3.37
CA THR A 74 6.45 13.72 -2.26
C THR A 74 5.00 14.15 -2.48
N ASP A 75 4.70 14.65 -3.68
CA ASP A 75 3.38 15.17 -4.02
C ASP A 75 2.33 14.06 -4.03
N SER A 76 2.67 12.88 -4.58
CA SER A 76 1.74 11.73 -4.59
C SER A 76 1.53 11.15 -3.19
N MET A 77 2.54 11.21 -2.32
CA MET A 77 2.41 10.76 -0.92
C MET A 77 1.50 11.67 -0.10
N GLU A 78 1.63 13.00 -0.27
CA GLU A 78 0.74 13.96 0.39
C GLU A 78 -0.71 13.75 -0.03
N GLN A 79 -0.94 13.56 -1.33
CA GLN A 79 -2.28 13.35 -1.89
C GLN A 79 -2.86 11.99 -1.48
N CYS A 80 -2.03 10.95 -1.46
CA CYS A 80 -2.37 9.65 -0.90
C CYS A 80 -2.84 9.76 0.55
N ALA A 81 -2.10 10.50 1.40
CA ALA A 81 -2.44 10.69 2.80
C ALA A 81 -3.80 11.39 2.96
N LYS A 82 -4.01 12.50 2.22
CA LYS A 82 -5.29 13.24 2.24
C LYS A 82 -6.46 12.35 1.81
N TRP A 83 -6.32 11.69 0.66
CA TRP A 83 -7.35 10.80 0.12
C TRP A 83 -7.70 9.67 1.09
N PHE A 84 -6.68 9.00 1.65
CA PHE A 84 -6.88 7.93 2.63
C PHE A 84 -7.62 8.44 3.86
N GLN A 85 -7.22 9.59 4.42
CA GLN A 85 -7.88 10.17 5.58
C GLN A 85 -9.36 10.48 5.31
N ASP A 86 -9.68 11.00 4.13
CA ASP A 86 -11.05 11.34 3.76
C ASP A 86 -11.92 10.09 3.59
N GLU A 87 -11.44 9.08 2.86
CA GLU A 87 -12.16 7.81 2.71
C GLU A 87 -12.29 7.05 4.03
N ALA A 88 -11.23 7.04 4.84
CA ALA A 88 -11.23 6.43 6.17
C ALA A 88 -12.26 7.09 7.09
N LYS A 89 -12.37 8.43 7.09
CA LYS A 89 -13.37 9.17 7.87
C LYS A 89 -14.79 8.87 7.39
N LYS A 90 -15.02 8.86 6.07
CA LYS A 90 -16.34 8.53 5.49
C LYS A 90 -16.79 7.14 5.93
N GLU A 91 -15.93 6.13 5.77
CA GLU A 91 -16.28 4.77 6.16
C GLU A 91 -16.48 4.62 7.67
N CYS A 92 -15.61 5.25 8.49
CA CYS A 92 -15.71 5.16 9.94
C CYS A 92 -17.04 5.70 10.47
N SER A 93 -17.62 6.72 9.82
CA SER A 93 -18.96 7.25 10.18
C SER A 93 -20.10 6.24 10.01
N THR A 94 -19.89 5.18 9.24
CA THR A 94 -20.90 4.14 8.95
C THR A 94 -20.76 2.89 9.82
N ILE A 95 -19.63 2.74 10.52
CA ILE A 95 -19.30 1.54 11.29
C ILE A 95 -19.54 1.80 12.77
N ARG A 96 -20.27 0.91 13.44
CA ARG A 96 -20.45 0.95 14.90
C ARG A 96 -19.33 0.16 15.58
N GLY A 97 -18.53 0.82 16.41
CA GLY A 97 -17.45 0.19 17.19
C GLY A 97 -16.07 0.79 16.88
N ASN A 98 -15.03 0.19 17.45
CA ASN A 98 -13.67 0.69 17.28
C ASN A 98 -13.15 0.39 15.86
N VAL A 99 -12.65 1.43 15.18
CA VAL A 99 -12.09 1.31 13.82
C VAL A 99 -10.63 1.70 13.86
N VAL A 100 -9.75 0.79 13.46
CA VAL A 100 -8.31 0.97 13.53
C VAL A 100 -7.72 1.13 12.14
N ARG A 101 -6.71 2.00 12.01
CA ARG A 101 -5.96 2.19 10.77
C ARG A 101 -4.64 1.44 10.81
N ALA A 102 -4.30 0.81 9.69
CA ALA A 102 -3.06 0.09 9.50
C ALA A 102 -2.34 0.56 8.22
N LEU A 103 -1.01 0.54 8.23
CA LEU A 103 -0.18 0.84 7.07
C LEU A 103 0.51 -0.43 6.58
N VAL A 104 0.54 -0.64 5.27
CA VAL A 104 1.44 -1.58 4.58
C VAL A 104 2.24 -0.79 3.56
N PHE A 105 3.57 -0.80 3.70
CA PHE A 105 4.45 0.02 2.89
C PHE A 105 5.55 -0.82 2.23
N CYS A 106 5.83 -0.57 0.95
CA CYS A 106 7.01 -1.08 0.24
C CYS A 106 7.55 -0.05 -0.76
N MET A 107 8.85 0.23 -0.73
CA MET A 107 9.57 0.90 -1.83
C MET A 107 10.72 0.05 -2.37
N THR A 108 10.87 -0.02 -3.70
CA THR A 108 11.88 -0.86 -4.38
C THR A 108 13.20 -0.14 -4.66
N LYS A 109 13.21 1.20 -4.68
CA LYS A 109 14.40 1.99 -5.02
C LYS A 109 15.11 2.46 -3.74
N PRO A 110 16.45 2.59 -3.75
CA PRO A 110 17.25 3.11 -2.64
C PRO A 110 17.06 4.64 -2.49
N ARG A 111 15.82 5.06 -2.22
CA ARG A 111 15.46 6.43 -1.87
C ARG A 111 15.24 6.49 -0.38
N LEU A 112 15.55 7.63 0.22
CA LEU A 112 15.19 7.92 1.60
C LEU A 112 13.66 7.77 1.74
N ALA A 113 13.22 6.88 2.61
CA ALA A 113 11.79 6.65 2.82
C ALA A 113 11.21 7.71 3.76
N ALA A 114 12.00 8.21 4.71
CA ALA A 114 11.60 9.25 5.67
C ALA A 114 10.86 10.47 5.03
N PRO A 115 11.33 11.10 3.92
CA PRO A 115 10.62 12.21 3.28
C PRO A 115 9.25 11.84 2.69
N HIS A 116 9.00 10.56 2.42
CA HIS A 116 7.70 10.06 1.95
C HIS A 116 6.80 9.73 3.15
N LEU A 117 7.38 9.05 4.15
CA LEU A 117 6.71 8.63 5.38
C LEU A 117 6.22 9.80 6.24
N GLN A 118 6.86 10.97 6.17
CA GLN A 118 6.43 12.18 6.88
C GLN A 118 4.99 12.59 6.57
N TYR A 119 4.48 12.29 5.36
CA TYR A 119 3.11 12.63 4.96
C TYR A 119 2.08 11.64 5.52
N LEU A 120 2.53 10.44 5.89
CA LEU A 120 1.67 9.37 6.39
C LEU A 120 1.52 9.38 7.91
N LYS A 121 2.43 10.01 8.65
CA LYS A 121 2.45 10.01 10.12
C LYS A 121 1.14 10.50 10.75
N ASP A 122 0.50 11.50 10.13
CA ASP A 122 -0.74 12.12 10.63
C ASP A 122 -2.01 11.32 10.25
N CYS A 123 -1.87 10.22 9.50
CA CYS A 123 -3.01 9.37 9.13
C CYS A 123 -3.53 8.51 10.30
N GLY A 124 -2.81 8.48 11.42
CA GLY A 124 -3.28 7.84 12.64
C GLY A 124 -3.20 6.32 12.65
N PHE A 125 -2.13 5.75 12.10
CA PHE A 125 -1.92 4.31 12.08
C PHE A 125 -1.63 3.77 13.48
N ARG A 126 -2.30 2.67 13.85
CA ARG A 126 -2.03 1.92 15.08
C ARG A 126 -0.94 0.87 14.85
N VAL A 127 -0.89 0.33 13.64
CA VAL A 127 0.09 -0.66 13.21
C VAL A 127 0.65 -0.30 11.83
N ALA A 128 1.94 -0.53 11.61
CA ALA A 128 2.63 -0.27 10.34
C ALA A 128 3.53 -1.45 9.96
N ALA A 129 3.19 -2.10 8.86
CA ALA A 129 3.92 -3.24 8.32
C ALA A 129 4.79 -2.81 7.13
N PHE A 130 6.07 -3.17 7.19
CA PHE A 130 7.04 -2.95 6.13
C PHE A 130 7.38 -4.28 5.48
N CYS A 131 7.42 -4.34 4.15
CA CYS A 131 7.73 -5.58 3.45
C CYS A 131 8.49 -5.32 2.15
N PRO A 132 9.24 -6.30 1.64
CA PRO A 132 9.73 -6.24 0.27
C PRO A 132 8.55 -6.35 -0.69
N CYS A 133 8.76 -5.95 -1.94
CA CYS A 133 7.75 -6.03 -3.00
C CYS A 133 7.65 -7.45 -3.58
N VAL A 134 7.62 -8.44 -2.68
CA VAL A 134 7.44 -9.86 -2.93
C VAL A 134 6.10 -10.25 -2.37
N ILE A 135 5.23 -10.81 -3.21
CA ILE A 135 3.88 -11.16 -2.78
C ILE A 135 3.89 -12.30 -1.78
N SER A 136 4.54 -13.40 -2.14
CA SER A 136 4.70 -14.56 -1.25
C SER A 136 6.06 -15.18 -1.45
N THR A 137 6.57 -15.78 -0.39
CA THR A 137 7.85 -16.47 -0.36
C THR A 137 7.72 -17.99 -0.40
N SER A 138 6.52 -18.50 -0.15
CA SER A 138 6.15 -19.92 -0.13
C SER A 138 5.32 -20.32 -1.36
N ALA A 139 4.67 -19.38 -2.04
CA ALA A 139 3.95 -19.67 -3.28
C ALA A 139 4.92 -20.09 -4.39
N ARG A 140 4.66 -21.25 -5.03
CA ARG A 140 5.36 -21.74 -6.24
C ARG A 140 5.26 -20.76 -7.41
N GLU A 141 4.28 -19.86 -7.39
CA GLU A 141 4.21 -18.70 -8.26
C GLU A 141 5.21 -17.67 -7.77
N HIS A 142 6.46 -17.91 -8.13
CA HIS A 142 7.45 -16.88 -8.32
C HIS A 142 6.85 -15.84 -9.30
N PHE A 143 6.11 -14.87 -8.78
CA PHE A 143 5.91 -13.60 -9.45
C PHE A 143 7.28 -12.88 -9.42
N ILE A 144 8.29 -13.45 -10.08
CA ILE A 144 9.58 -12.83 -10.33
C ILE A 144 9.27 -11.73 -11.35
N ASP A 145 9.29 -10.47 -10.89
CA ASP A 145 9.38 -9.38 -11.87
C ASP A 145 10.72 -9.50 -12.57
N HIS A 146 10.68 -9.63 -13.89
CA HIS A 146 11.83 -9.49 -14.78
C HIS A 146 12.47 -8.09 -14.76
N ILE A 147 12.23 -7.25 -13.74
CA ILE A 147 12.71 -5.87 -13.64
C ILE A 147 13.92 -5.71 -12.71
N SER A 148 14.37 -6.76 -12.02
CA SER A 148 15.72 -6.76 -11.43
C SER A 148 16.43 -8.08 -11.72
N LEU A 149 17.35 -8.05 -12.69
CA LEU A 149 18.33 -9.12 -12.92
C LEU A 149 19.24 -9.38 -11.69
N SER A 150 19.12 -8.55 -10.65
CA SER A 150 19.81 -8.63 -9.36
C SER A 150 18.83 -8.58 -8.18
N TYR A 151 17.77 -9.41 -8.20
CA TYR A 151 16.85 -9.51 -7.06
C TYR A 151 17.48 -10.32 -5.93
N ASP A 152 18.07 -9.64 -4.94
CA ASP A 152 18.52 -10.25 -3.70
C ASP A 152 17.44 -10.10 -2.61
N ARG A 153 16.94 -11.24 -2.11
CA ARG A 153 15.90 -11.29 -1.06
C ARG A 153 16.41 -10.77 0.28
N ALA A 154 17.68 -11.01 0.61
CA ALA A 154 18.26 -10.50 1.85
C ALA A 154 18.34 -8.97 1.80
N GLU A 155 18.79 -8.41 0.67
CA GLU A 155 18.83 -6.96 0.46
C GLU A 155 17.41 -6.33 0.44
N ALA A 156 16.43 -7.01 -0.16
CA ALA A 156 15.04 -6.55 -0.16
C ALA A 156 14.43 -6.53 1.25
N ASN A 157 14.70 -7.57 2.06
CA ASN A 157 14.27 -7.62 3.46
C ASN A 157 14.98 -6.57 4.31
N GLN A 158 16.29 -6.37 4.09
CA GLN A 158 17.05 -5.34 4.77
C GLN A 158 16.47 -3.94 4.49
N ARG A 159 16.13 -3.65 3.23
CA ARG A 159 15.47 -2.40 2.86
C ARG A 159 14.14 -2.20 3.57
N ALA A 160 13.32 -3.24 3.71
CA ALA A 160 12.06 -3.14 4.45
C ALA A 160 12.31 -2.80 5.94
N ALA A 161 13.33 -3.42 6.56
CA ALA A 161 13.72 -3.11 7.93
C ALA A 161 14.29 -1.69 8.10
N GLU A 162 15.00 -1.16 7.10
CA GLU A 162 15.47 0.23 7.09
C GLU A 162 14.30 1.21 6.97
N GLN A 163 13.31 0.94 6.12
CA GLN A 163 12.08 1.74 5.99
C GLN A 163 11.27 1.76 7.29
N MET A 164 11.26 0.66 8.02
CA MET A 164 10.64 0.57 9.35
C MET A 164 11.34 1.48 10.36
N LYS A 165 12.68 1.53 10.37
CA LYS A 165 13.45 2.43 11.25
C LYS A 165 13.24 3.91 10.90
N ASP A 166 13.14 4.21 9.60
CA ASP A 166 12.78 5.56 9.12
C ASP A 166 11.40 5.96 9.65
N TRP A 167 10.43 5.04 9.63
CA TRP A 167 9.09 5.27 10.18
C TRP A 167 9.10 5.51 11.68
N GLU A 168 9.80 4.68 12.45
CA GLU A 168 9.94 4.84 13.90
C GLU A 168 10.57 6.20 14.23
N THR A 169 11.57 6.63 13.47
CA THR A 169 12.19 7.95 13.61
C THR A 169 11.16 9.07 13.35
N VAL A 170 10.39 8.97 12.27
CA VAL A 170 9.35 9.96 11.91
C VAL A 170 8.24 10.03 12.96
N VAL A 171 7.81 8.89 13.50
CA VAL A 171 6.75 8.82 14.53
C VAL A 171 7.27 9.30 15.89
N SER A 172 8.51 8.99 16.24
CA SER A 172 9.13 9.43 17.51
C SER A 172 9.33 10.95 17.57
N ALA A 173 9.43 11.61 16.41
CA ALA A 173 9.52 13.06 16.29
C ALA A 173 8.15 13.78 16.46
N LEU A 174 7.04 13.05 16.58
CA LEU A 174 5.74 13.65 16.88
C LEU A 174 5.69 14.15 18.33
N PRO A 175 5.05 15.31 18.60
CA PRO A 175 4.87 15.78 19.97
C PRO A 175 4.14 14.72 20.80
N ALA A 176 4.68 14.38 21.97
CA ALA A 176 4.02 13.48 22.91
C ALA A 176 2.61 14.03 23.23
N GLY A 177 1.58 13.26 22.87
CA GLY A 177 0.18 13.63 23.13
C GLY A 177 -0.59 14.26 21.98
N GLN A 178 -0.14 14.17 20.72
CA GLN A 178 -1.08 14.27 19.60
C GLN A 178 -1.81 12.93 19.45
N PRO A 179 -3.09 12.82 19.85
CA PRO A 179 -3.85 11.61 19.60
C PRO A 179 -3.98 11.41 18.09
N ASN A 180 -3.69 10.19 17.65
CA ASN A 180 -4.04 9.74 16.32
C ASN A 180 -5.57 9.63 16.24
N VAL A 181 -6.24 10.74 15.88
CA VAL A 181 -7.70 10.83 15.92
C VAL A 181 -8.30 10.01 14.77
N CYS A 182 -8.90 8.88 15.12
CA CYS A 182 -9.97 8.28 14.34
C CYS A 182 -11.29 8.51 15.10
N ASN A 183 -12.21 9.28 14.48
CA ASN A 183 -13.60 9.40 14.91
C ASN A 183 -13.85 9.88 16.36
N GLY A 184 -13.02 10.78 16.89
CA GLY A 184 -13.20 11.34 18.23
C GLY A 184 -12.86 10.38 19.39
N TYR A 185 -12.40 9.16 19.10
CA TYR A 185 -11.78 8.31 20.11
C TYR A 185 -10.34 8.81 20.35
N VAL A 186 -10.17 9.54 21.45
CA VAL A 186 -8.86 9.85 22.02
C VAL A 186 -8.41 8.60 22.75
N SER A 187 -7.82 7.65 22.04
CA SER A 187 -7.15 6.58 22.76
C SER A 187 -5.87 7.14 23.35
N ALA A 188 -5.67 6.96 24.66
CA ALA A 188 -4.41 7.24 25.35
C ALA A 188 -3.33 6.20 24.97
N ASP A 189 -3.31 5.79 23.70
CA ASP A 189 -2.70 4.54 23.26
C ASP A 189 -1.19 4.66 23.01
N PRO A 190 -0.46 3.55 23.21
CA PRO A 190 0.95 3.45 22.93
C PRO A 190 1.29 3.77 21.46
N PRO A 191 2.57 4.08 21.17
CA PRO A 191 3.01 4.42 19.82
C PRO A 191 2.59 3.39 18.77
N CYS A 192 2.48 3.84 17.51
CA CYS A 192 2.23 2.98 16.36
C CYS A 192 3.19 1.78 16.39
N LEU A 193 2.65 0.56 16.41
CA LEU A 193 3.46 -0.66 16.40
C LEU A 193 3.98 -0.90 14.98
N SER A 194 5.30 -0.93 14.82
CA SER A 194 5.97 -1.21 13.55
C SER A 194 6.53 -2.64 13.52
N ALA A 195 6.44 -3.30 12.36
CA ALA A 195 7.08 -4.59 12.13
C ALA A 195 7.49 -4.76 10.66
N SER A 196 8.53 -5.55 10.42
CA SER A 196 9.03 -5.88 9.09
C SER A 196 8.74 -7.35 8.76
N PHE A 197 8.32 -7.60 7.52
CA PHE A 197 7.82 -8.88 7.05
C PHE A 197 8.58 -9.36 5.81
N PRO A 198 8.67 -10.69 5.59
CA PRO A 198 9.35 -11.24 4.42
C PRO A 198 8.53 -11.15 3.12
N SER A 199 7.23 -10.83 3.20
CA SER A 199 6.32 -10.78 2.05
C SER A 199 5.15 -9.81 2.26
N THR A 200 4.51 -9.43 1.15
CA THR A 200 3.29 -8.62 1.17
C THR A 200 2.12 -9.39 1.80
N VAL A 201 2.02 -10.70 1.60
CA VAL A 201 0.96 -11.51 2.24
C VAL A 201 1.07 -11.48 3.76
N SER A 202 2.27 -11.73 4.29
CA SER A 202 2.49 -11.74 5.74
C SER A 202 2.26 -10.36 6.35
N ALA A 203 2.68 -9.30 5.67
CA ALA A 203 2.37 -7.91 6.06
C ALA A 203 0.87 -7.60 6.04
N LEU A 204 0.14 -7.98 4.98
CA LEU A 204 -1.30 -7.74 4.85
C LEU A 204 -2.10 -8.49 5.93
N TRP A 205 -1.74 -9.73 6.21
CA TRP A 205 -2.39 -10.53 7.25
C TRP A 205 -2.17 -9.91 8.64
N TRP A 206 -0.93 -9.56 8.97
CA TRP A 206 -0.61 -8.93 10.26
C TRP A 206 -1.25 -7.54 10.41
N ALA A 207 -1.18 -6.71 9.37
CA ALA A 207 -1.80 -5.39 9.35
C ALA A 207 -3.33 -5.45 9.41
N SER A 208 -3.95 -6.55 8.97
CA SER A 208 -5.39 -6.79 9.10
C SER A 208 -5.82 -7.24 10.50
N LEU A 209 -4.89 -7.32 11.46
CA LEU A 209 -5.13 -7.83 12.80
C LEU A 209 -5.75 -9.24 12.80
N GLY A 210 -5.32 -10.09 11.86
CA GLY A 210 -5.82 -11.47 11.71
C GLY A 210 -7.28 -11.57 11.22
N LYS A 211 -7.96 -10.45 10.94
CA LYS A 211 -9.37 -10.46 10.52
C LYS A 211 -9.60 -10.95 9.09
N ASN A 212 -8.54 -11.07 8.29
CA ASN A 212 -8.60 -11.65 6.95
C ASN A 212 -8.10 -13.11 6.95
N ALA A 213 -9.00 -14.04 7.25
CA ALA A 213 -8.71 -15.47 7.31
C ALA A 213 -8.21 -16.06 5.96
N SER A 214 -8.58 -15.45 4.81
CA SER A 214 -8.16 -15.93 3.49
C SER A 214 -6.64 -15.84 3.24
N LEU A 215 -5.96 -14.97 4.00
CA LEU A 215 -4.52 -14.77 3.94
C LEU A 215 -3.75 -15.59 4.98
N GLU A 216 -4.41 -16.09 6.02
CA GLU A 216 -3.76 -16.66 7.21
C GLU A 216 -2.84 -17.84 6.86
N ALA A 217 -3.35 -18.86 6.17
CA ALA A 217 -2.56 -20.04 5.82
C ALA A 217 -1.33 -19.68 4.98
N LEU A 218 -1.45 -18.73 4.05
CA LEU A 218 -0.32 -18.31 3.20
C LEU A 218 0.67 -17.43 3.98
N ALA A 219 0.18 -16.57 4.88
CA ALA A 219 1.01 -15.74 5.74
C ALA A 219 1.82 -16.58 6.72
N ARG A 220 1.21 -17.60 7.34
CA ARG A 220 1.89 -18.52 8.25
C ARG A 220 2.95 -19.36 7.55
N ALA A 221 2.67 -19.81 6.33
CA ALA A 221 3.66 -20.48 5.49
C ALA A 221 4.85 -19.57 5.15
N ASP A 222 4.60 -18.29 4.80
CA ASP A 222 5.66 -17.31 4.52
C ASP A 222 6.52 -16.96 5.74
N LEU A 223 5.90 -16.96 6.92
CA LEU A 223 6.58 -16.75 8.20
C LEU A 223 7.30 -18.01 8.70
N GLY A 224 7.15 -19.15 8.02
CA GLY A 224 7.77 -20.42 8.41
C GLY A 224 7.16 -21.03 9.69
N ILE A 225 5.94 -20.64 10.06
CA ILE A 225 5.28 -21.05 11.31
C ILE A 225 4.72 -22.48 11.23
N ASP A 226 4.43 -22.97 10.01
CA ASP A 226 3.77 -24.28 9.81
C ASP A 226 4.74 -25.48 9.76
N GLY A 227 6.05 -25.24 9.83
CA GLY A 227 7.06 -26.30 9.96
C GLY A 227 7.57 -26.33 11.39
N GLY A 228 7.34 -27.42 12.14
CA GLY A 228 7.77 -27.61 13.53
C GLY A 228 9.29 -27.57 13.75
N GLY A 229 9.89 -26.40 13.55
CA GLY A 229 11.30 -26.08 13.71
C GLY A 229 11.47 -25.01 14.77
N VAL A 230 12.36 -25.30 15.71
CA VAL A 230 12.78 -24.41 16.79
C VAL A 230 13.34 -23.10 16.21
N GLY A 231 12.76 -21.97 16.60
CA GLY A 231 13.44 -20.67 16.66
C GLY A 231 13.36 -19.76 15.44
N THR A 232 12.22 -19.10 15.25
CA THR A 232 12.18 -17.65 14.95
C THR A 232 11.07 -17.04 15.80
N GLY A 233 11.32 -15.89 16.44
CA GLY A 233 10.36 -15.27 17.36
C GLY A 233 8.98 -15.12 16.73
N GLY A 234 7.98 -15.75 17.35
CA GLY A 234 6.60 -15.78 16.86
C GLY A 234 6.07 -14.37 16.63
N VAL A 235 5.80 -14.05 15.37
CA VAL A 235 5.07 -12.81 15.05
C VAL A 235 3.61 -13.07 15.37
N GLU A 236 3.24 -12.77 16.61
CA GLU A 236 1.84 -12.76 17.02
C GLU A 236 1.13 -11.53 16.45
N VAL A 237 -0.13 -11.72 16.08
CA VAL A 237 -0.99 -10.62 15.66
C VAL A 237 -1.19 -9.71 16.87
N PRO A 238 -1.07 -8.37 16.73
CA PRO A 238 -1.20 -7.47 17.86
C PRO A 238 -2.59 -7.58 18.48
N ASP A 239 -2.67 -7.71 19.80
CA ASP A 239 -3.93 -7.68 20.54
C ASP A 239 -4.46 -6.23 20.59
N VAL A 240 -5.19 -5.88 19.55
CA VAL A 240 -5.78 -4.55 19.36
C VAL A 240 -7.28 -4.76 19.20
N ASP A 241 -8.06 -4.22 20.14
CA ASP A 241 -9.52 -4.23 20.06
C ASP A 241 -9.98 -3.40 18.87
N ALA A 242 -10.35 -4.05 17.78
CA ALA A 242 -10.85 -3.41 16.58
C ALA A 242 -12.06 -4.19 16.09
N VAL A 243 -13.18 -3.51 15.85
CA VAL A 243 -14.32 -4.10 15.14
C VAL A 243 -14.04 -4.12 13.64
N HIS A 244 -13.35 -3.09 13.12
CA HIS A 244 -12.99 -2.97 11.71
C HIS A 244 -11.57 -2.42 11.53
N VAL A 245 -10.90 -2.82 10.45
CA VAL A 245 -9.53 -2.38 10.13
C VAL A 245 -9.48 -1.71 8.75
N GLN A 246 -8.92 -0.51 8.69
CA GLN A 246 -8.68 0.25 7.47
C GLN A 246 -7.20 0.19 7.12
N VAL A 247 -6.86 -0.62 6.11
CA VAL A 247 -5.47 -0.85 5.70
C VAL A 247 -5.14 0.06 4.51
N LEU A 248 -4.19 0.97 4.67
CA LEU A 248 -3.57 1.68 3.55
C LEU A 248 -2.40 0.84 3.04
N VAL A 249 -2.46 0.47 1.76
CA VAL A 249 -1.36 -0.20 1.06
C VAL A 249 -0.78 0.76 0.03
N THR A 250 0.47 1.17 0.22
CA THR A 250 1.12 2.17 -0.64
C THR A 250 2.61 1.94 -0.89
N GLY A 251 3.15 2.69 -1.84
CA GLY A 251 4.54 2.60 -2.30
C GLY A 251 4.66 2.09 -3.74
N SER A 252 5.30 0.93 -3.92
CA SER A 252 5.65 0.38 -5.23
C SER A 252 4.43 -0.14 -6.00
N MET A 253 4.38 0.21 -7.29
CA MET A 253 3.39 -0.27 -8.25
C MET A 253 3.33 -1.80 -8.34
N LEU A 254 4.49 -2.46 -8.27
CA LEU A 254 4.61 -3.91 -8.40
C LEU A 254 3.92 -4.66 -7.26
N MET A 255 3.98 -4.09 -6.05
CA MET A 255 3.36 -4.67 -4.87
C MET A 255 1.85 -4.46 -4.89
N VAL A 256 1.38 -3.24 -5.17
CA VAL A 256 -0.06 -2.90 -5.18
C VAL A 256 -0.83 -3.73 -6.20
N GLY A 257 -0.40 -3.74 -7.46
CA GLY A 257 -1.14 -4.42 -8.53
C GLY A 257 -1.29 -5.93 -8.31
N ARG A 258 -0.27 -6.57 -7.72
CA ARG A 258 -0.29 -8.01 -7.47
C ARG A 258 -0.99 -8.38 -6.16
N ALA A 259 -0.90 -7.53 -5.14
CA ALA A 259 -1.66 -7.71 -3.91
C ALA A 259 -3.18 -7.65 -4.15
N ILE A 260 -3.62 -6.79 -5.08
CA ILE A 260 -5.02 -6.77 -5.53
C ILE A 260 -5.41 -8.13 -6.15
N LYS A 261 -4.61 -8.65 -7.09
CA LYS A 261 -4.87 -9.96 -7.73
C LYS A 261 -4.93 -11.10 -6.71
N LEU A 262 -4.06 -11.09 -5.71
CA LEU A 262 -4.04 -12.08 -4.64
C LEU A 262 -5.36 -12.09 -3.85
N LEU A 263 -5.90 -10.92 -3.52
CA LEU A 263 -7.13 -10.78 -2.75
C LEU A 263 -8.40 -10.99 -3.58
N ASP A 264 -8.36 -10.69 -4.88
CA ASP A 264 -9.46 -10.98 -5.81
C ASP A 264 -9.57 -12.49 -6.06
N ALA A 265 -8.45 -13.22 -6.15
CA ALA A 265 -8.45 -14.66 -6.44
C ALA A 265 -8.89 -15.56 -5.26
N ARG A 266 -9.17 -14.99 -4.08
CA ARG A 266 -9.42 -15.73 -2.83
C ARG A 266 -10.82 -15.45 -2.24
N GLU A 267 -11.81 -15.22 -3.10
CA GLU A 267 -13.24 -15.20 -2.73
C GLU A 267 -13.86 -16.58 -2.63
#